data_AF-A0AAQ4DHS2-F1
#
_entry.id   AF-A0AAQ4DHS2-F1
#
_cell.length_a   1.000
_cell.length_b   1.000
_cell.length_c   1.000
_cell.angle_alpha   90.00
_cell.angle_beta   90.00
_cell.angle_gamma   90.00
#
_symmetry.space_group_name_H-M   'P 1'
#
loop_
_entity.id
_entity.type
_entity.pdbx_description
1 polymer ?
#
loop_
_entity_poly.entity_id
_entity_poly.type
_entity_poly.pdbx_seq_one_letter_code
_entity_poly.pdbx_strand_id
1 'polypeptide(L)'
;MKALLFTILLLVAAEFTNGCNGGNNDDSKCYAPDGGCLRKGTGPSQQVWLLKKGDGKTCYNVSTPDCKGHGQKTLAECLMFCVSE
;
A
#
# COMPACT_ATOMS: atom_id res chain seq x y z
N MET A 1 25.42 -28.98 -14.01
CA MET A 1 24.22 -28.23 -14.45
C MET A 1 23.17 -28.01 -13.34
N LYS A 2 23.42 -28.31 -12.05
CA LYS A 2 22.45 -28.12 -10.95
C LYS A 2 22.66 -26.84 -10.12
N ALA A 3 23.85 -26.23 -10.18
CA ALA A 3 24.19 -25.07 -9.36
C ALA A 3 23.60 -23.74 -9.87
N LEU A 4 23.19 -23.67 -11.15
CA LEU A 4 22.64 -22.46 -11.76
C LEU A 4 21.17 -22.18 -11.39
N LEU A 5 20.44 -23.17 -10.87
CA LEU A 5 19.04 -22.98 -10.47
C LEU A 5 18.91 -22.25 -9.13
N PHE A 6 19.89 -22.42 -8.23
CA PHE A 6 19.86 -21.78 -6.91
C PHE A 6 20.11 -20.27 -6.97
N THR A 7 20.89 -19.78 -7.94
CA THR A 7 21.16 -18.34 -8.09
C THR A 7 19.96 -17.55 -8.58
N ILE A 8 19.05 -18.17 -9.35
CA ILE A 8 17.84 -17.51 -9.86
C ILE A 8 16.80 -17.32 -8.75
N LEU A 9 16.65 -18.29 -7.84
CA LEU A 9 15.73 -18.19 -6.70
C LEU A 9 16.10 -17.07 -5.72
N LEU A 10 17.41 -16.78 -5.56
CA LEU A 10 17.87 -15.67 -4.71
C LEU A 10 17.58 -14.30 -5.32
N LEU A 11 17.58 -14.19 -6.66
CA LEU A 11 17.26 -12.93 -7.34
C LEU A 11 15.78 -12.55 -7.16
N VAL A 12 14.86 -13.51 -7.22
CA VAL A 12 13.42 -13.25 -7.02
C VAL A 12 13.12 -12.78 -5.59
N ALA A 13 13.87 -13.26 -4.58
CA ALA A 13 13.71 -12.73 -3.22
C ALA A 13 14.20 -11.28 -3.09
N ALA A 14 15.26 -10.90 -3.82
CA ALA A 14 15.82 -9.55 -3.75
C ALA A 14 14.87 -8.48 -4.32
N GLU A 15 14.05 -8.81 -5.33
CA GLU A 15 13.02 -7.91 -5.87
C GLU A 15 11.86 -7.71 -4.88
N PHE A 16 11.53 -8.72 -4.06
CA PHE A 16 10.57 -8.56 -2.96
C PHE A 16 11.16 -7.79 -1.76
N THR A 17 12.48 -7.83 -1.53
CA THR A 17 13.12 -7.05 -0.46
C THR A 17 13.47 -5.61 -0.86
N ASN A 18 13.44 -5.26 -2.15
CA ASN A 18 13.67 -3.88 -2.60
C ASN A 18 12.48 -2.94 -2.30
N GLY A 19 11.39 -3.45 -1.72
CA GLY A 19 10.38 -2.65 -1.02
C GLY A 19 10.73 -2.30 0.43
N CYS A 20 11.82 -2.87 0.99
CA CYS A 20 12.26 -2.67 2.37
C CYS A 20 13.36 -1.60 2.48
N ASN A 21 13.38 -0.61 1.60
CA ASN A 21 14.28 0.53 1.74
C ASN A 21 13.53 1.64 2.49
N GLY A 22 13.93 1.88 3.74
CA GLY A 22 13.41 2.95 4.59
C GLY A 22 13.49 4.31 3.89
N GLY A 23 12.41 4.70 3.24
CA GLY A 23 12.25 5.98 2.59
C GLY A 23 11.18 6.76 3.32
N ASN A 24 11.58 7.48 4.38
CA ASN A 24 10.81 8.53 5.04
C ASN A 24 9.35 8.12 5.37
N ASN A 25 9.08 7.70 6.61
CA ASN A 25 7.73 7.35 7.12
C ASN A 25 6.77 8.54 7.00
N ASP A 26 6.34 8.81 5.77
CA ASP A 26 5.30 9.75 5.46
C ASP A 26 4.00 8.94 5.48
N ASP A 27 3.60 8.57 6.70
CA ASP A 27 2.36 7.85 7.00
C ASP A 27 1.14 8.62 6.46
N SER A 28 1.31 9.87 6.05
CA SER A 28 0.30 10.68 5.36
C SER A 28 -0.32 9.94 4.17
N LYS A 29 0.43 9.09 3.47
CA LYS A 29 -0.07 8.27 2.35
C LYS A 29 -1.01 7.15 2.82
N CYS A 30 -0.92 6.70 4.06
CA CYS A 30 -1.77 5.65 4.58
C CYS A 30 -3.17 6.15 4.96
N TYR A 31 -3.30 7.43 5.25
CA TYR A 31 -4.58 8.04 5.62
C TYR A 31 -5.27 8.68 4.43
N ALA A 32 -6.58 8.91 4.57
CA ALA A 32 -7.29 9.77 3.63
C ALA A 32 -6.75 11.21 3.73
N PRO A 33 -6.71 11.97 2.61
CA PRO A 33 -6.39 13.39 2.63
C PRO A 33 -7.42 14.17 3.44
N ASP A 34 -7.09 15.40 3.83
CA ASP A 34 -8.07 16.30 4.42
C ASP A 34 -9.23 16.56 3.44
N GLY A 35 -10.47 16.36 3.90
CA GLY A 35 -11.67 16.34 3.06
C GLY A 35 -12.03 14.97 2.47
N GLY A 36 -11.17 13.95 2.64
CA GLY A 36 -11.42 12.58 2.22
C GLY A 36 -11.16 12.32 0.72
N CYS A 37 -11.26 11.05 0.31
CA CYS A 37 -11.17 10.69 -1.10
C CYS A 37 -12.41 11.17 -1.88
N LEU A 38 -12.23 11.51 -3.16
CA LEU A 38 -13.33 11.93 -4.02
C LEU A 38 -14.33 10.79 -4.20
N ARG A 39 -15.59 10.97 -3.81
CA ARG A 39 -16.62 9.92 -4.01
C ARG A 39 -17.26 9.91 -5.40
N LYS A 40 -17.08 11.00 -6.17
CA LYS A 40 -17.66 11.19 -7.50
C LYS A 40 -16.63 11.86 -8.40
N GLY A 41 -16.54 11.42 -9.65
CA GLY A 41 -15.59 11.94 -10.63
C GLY A 41 -15.69 11.19 -11.96
N THR A 42 -14.97 11.69 -12.97
CA THR A 42 -14.88 11.10 -14.30
C THR A 42 -13.83 9.99 -14.29
N GLY A 43 -14.26 8.75 -14.09
CA GLY A 43 -13.39 7.57 -14.12
C GLY A 43 -14.03 6.34 -13.50
N PRO A 44 -13.51 5.13 -13.79
CA PRO A 44 -13.95 3.93 -13.09
C PRO A 44 -13.60 4.03 -11.61
N SER A 45 -14.53 3.62 -10.74
CA SER A 45 -14.22 3.53 -9.31
C SER A 45 -13.27 2.37 -9.05
N GLN A 46 -12.25 2.61 -8.24
CA GLN A 46 -11.30 1.63 -7.75
C GLN A 46 -11.44 1.48 -6.23
N GLN A 47 -11.08 0.31 -5.73
CA GLN A 47 -10.96 0.10 -4.29
C GLN A 47 -9.63 0.65 -3.81
N VAL A 48 -9.67 1.47 -2.77
CA VAL A 48 -8.49 2.02 -2.10
C VAL A 48 -8.58 1.65 -0.63
N TRP A 49 -7.50 1.10 -0.08
CA TRP A 49 -7.38 0.70 1.31
C TRP A 49 -6.62 1.75 2.10
N LEU A 50 -7.20 2.21 3.20
CA LEU A 50 -6.69 3.31 4.02
C LEU A 50 -6.61 2.86 5.48
N LEU A 51 -5.65 3.41 6.22
CA LEU A 51 -5.59 3.27 7.66
C LEU A 51 -6.58 4.24 8.32
N LYS A 52 -7.30 3.75 9.32
CA LYS A 52 -8.17 4.57 10.13
C LYS A 52 -7.35 5.47 11.05
N LYS A 53 -7.54 6.78 10.93
CA LYS A 53 -6.92 7.78 11.81
C LYS A 53 -7.36 7.50 13.26
N GLY A 54 -6.40 7.43 14.17
CA GLY A 54 -6.63 7.38 15.62
C GLY A 54 -6.47 6.00 16.28
N ASP A 55 -6.57 4.89 15.55
CA ASP A 55 -6.31 3.56 16.14
C ASP A 55 -5.04 2.87 15.61
N GLY A 56 -4.48 3.34 14.50
CA GLY A 56 -3.19 2.89 13.98
C GLY A 56 -3.14 1.45 13.45
N LYS A 57 -4.25 0.70 13.50
CA LYS A 57 -4.26 -0.74 13.18
C LYS A 57 -5.39 -1.19 12.26
N THR A 58 -6.40 -0.37 12.05
CA THR A 58 -7.59 -0.74 11.28
C THR A 58 -7.49 -0.22 9.86
N CYS A 59 -7.33 -1.13 8.90
CA CYS A 59 -7.48 -0.83 7.48
C CYS A 59 -8.95 -0.91 7.05
N TYR A 60 -9.42 0.04 6.25
CA TYR A 60 -10.76 0.06 5.66
C TYR A 60 -10.70 0.39 4.17
N ASN A 61 -11.67 -0.09 3.40
CA ASN A 61 -11.74 0.20 1.98
C ASN A 61 -12.73 1.33 1.66
N VAL A 62 -12.42 2.08 0.61
CA VAL A 62 -13.32 3.03 -0.03
C VAL A 62 -13.36 2.75 -1.52
N SER A 63 -14.54 2.93 -2.13
CA SER A 63 -14.69 2.93 -3.58
C SER A 63 -14.68 4.37 -4.07
N THR A 64 -13.69 4.71 -4.90
CA THR A 64 -13.44 6.07 -5.35
C THR A 64 -12.82 6.05 -6.74
N PRO A 65 -13.16 6.97 -7.65
CA PRO A 65 -12.42 7.12 -8.91
C PRO A 65 -10.98 7.58 -8.68
N ASP A 66 -10.70 8.34 -7.62
CA ASP A 66 -9.37 8.91 -7.36
C ASP A 66 -9.17 9.28 -5.89
N CYS A 67 -8.03 8.85 -5.33
CA CYS A 67 -7.54 9.27 -4.03
C CYS A 67 -6.03 9.57 -4.12
N LYS A 68 -5.71 10.74 -4.68
CA LYS A 68 -4.37 11.18 -5.13
C LYS A 68 -3.24 10.84 -4.16
N GLY A 69 -2.50 9.77 -4.43
CA GLY A 69 -1.31 9.41 -3.65
C GLY A 69 -1.59 8.89 -2.25
N HIS A 70 -2.85 8.56 -1.96
CA HIS A 70 -3.30 8.02 -0.67
C HIS A 70 -3.87 6.62 -0.82
N GLY A 71 -3.63 5.80 0.19
CA GLY A 71 -4.06 4.43 0.32
C GLY A 71 -3.27 3.44 -0.52
N GLN A 72 -3.60 2.17 -0.31
CA GLN A 72 -3.02 1.01 -0.97
C GLN A 72 -4.07 0.33 -1.86
N LYS A 73 -3.62 -0.52 -2.78
CA LYS A 73 -4.53 -1.20 -3.72
C LYS A 73 -5.20 -2.40 -3.06
N THR A 74 -4.57 -2.98 -2.04
CA THR A 74 -5.06 -4.17 -1.35
C THR A 74 -5.06 -4.03 0.16
N LEU A 75 -5.88 -4.83 0.85
CA LEU A 75 -5.86 -4.93 2.31
C LEU A 75 -4.49 -5.36 2.81
N ALA A 76 -3.85 -6.33 2.15
CA ALA A 76 -2.54 -6.84 2.55
C ALA A 76 -1.47 -5.74 2.53
N GLU A 77 -1.42 -4.93 1.48
CA GLU A 77 -0.51 -3.78 1.41
C GLU A 77 -0.80 -2.76 2.51
N CYS A 78 -2.08 -2.48 2.81
CA CYS A 78 -2.43 -1.58 3.92
C CYS A 78 -1.93 -2.14 5.27
N LEU A 79 -2.13 -3.42 5.53
CA LEU A 79 -1.65 -4.05 6.76
C LEU A 79 -0.12 -4.07 6.85
N MET A 80 0.58 -4.31 5.74
CA MET A 80 2.05 -4.39 5.73
C MET A 80 2.75 -3.03 5.79
N PHE A 81 2.19 -2.01 5.14
CA PHE A 81 2.86 -0.72 4.97
C PHE A 81 2.29 0.40 5.83
N CYS A 82 1.09 0.24 6.38
CA CYS A 82 0.40 1.31 7.11
C CYS A 82 0.08 0.98 8.56
N VAL A 83 -0.08 -0.29 8.92
CA VAL A 83 -0.26 -0.68 10.32
C VAL A 83 1.10 -0.75 10.98
N SER A 84 1.31 0.11 11.98
CA SER A 84 2.47 0.07 12.86
C SER A 84 2.06 -0.54 14.20
N GLU A 85 2.95 -1.30 14.83
CA GLU A 85 2.76 -1.82 16.20
C GLU A 85 2.71 -0.70 17.25
#